data_AF-A0A1M7ZB81-F1
#
_entry.id   AF-A0A1M7ZB81-F1
#
_cell.length_a   1.000
_cell.length_b   1.000
_cell.length_c   1.000
_cell.angle_alpha   90.00
_cell.angle_beta   90.00
_cell.angle_gamma   90.00
#
_symmetry.space_group_name_H-M   'P 1'
#
loop_
_entity.id
_entity.type
_entity.pdbx_description
1 polymer ?
#
loop_
_entity_poly.entity_id
_entity_poly.type
_entity_poly.pdbx_seq_one_letter_code
_entity_poly.pdbx_strand_id
1 'polypeptide(L)'
;MSKELENQAEELEQTLQKQLDLLKKDSEDWVKVGGAVVAGGLLAYAIVKLAKGKKTKKNLKALEVLEREGLLTEELEKKITQPKKSTFWPSLSQRLLILGLALAKEKYFKDLFTSPESDEEQKESHR
;
A
#
# COMPACT_ATOMS: atom_id res chain seq x y z
N MET A 1 -29.64 34.92 23.65
CA MET A 1 -29.87 33.52 24.02
C MET A 1 -30.41 32.68 22.86
N SER A 2 -31.71 32.71 22.49
CA SER A 2 -32.25 31.87 21.40
C SER A 2 -31.72 32.23 20.00
N LYS A 3 -31.67 33.53 19.67
CA LYS A 3 -31.14 34.03 18.38
C LYS A 3 -29.63 33.78 18.16
N GLU A 4 -28.86 33.72 19.24
CA GLU A 4 -27.42 33.43 19.19
C GLU A 4 -27.14 31.95 18.94
N LEU A 5 -27.97 31.08 19.52
CA LEU A 5 -27.91 29.63 19.30
C LEU A 5 -28.30 29.26 17.87
N GLU A 6 -29.30 29.95 17.32
CA GLU A 6 -29.73 29.79 15.91
C GLU A 6 -28.63 30.22 14.94
N ASN A 7 -28.01 31.39 15.17
CA ASN A 7 -26.89 31.84 14.34
C ASN A 7 -25.67 30.90 14.44
N GLN A 8 -25.35 30.38 15.63
CA GLN A 8 -24.28 29.41 15.80
C GLN A 8 -24.59 28.09 15.09
N ALA A 9 -25.85 27.65 15.09
CA ALA A 9 -26.26 26.46 14.34
C ALA A 9 -26.13 26.67 12.82
N GLU A 10 -26.57 27.83 12.29
CA GLU A 10 -26.42 28.17 10.87
C GLU A 10 -24.95 28.30 10.44
N GLU A 11 -24.10 28.88 11.29
CA GLU A 11 -22.65 28.95 11.06
C GLU A 11 -22.00 27.56 11.07
N LEU A 12 -22.43 26.68 11.97
CA LEU A 12 -21.97 25.30 12.02
C LEU A 12 -22.38 24.53 10.75
N GLU A 13 -23.62 24.68 10.30
CA GLU A 13 -24.11 24.04 9.07
C GLU A 13 -23.36 24.55 7.83
N GLN A 14 -23.12 25.87 7.73
CA GLN A 14 -22.30 26.43 6.66
C GLN A 14 -20.86 25.91 6.71
N THR A 15 -20.29 25.75 7.90
CA THR A 15 -18.91 25.27 8.06
C THR A 15 -18.83 23.78 7.71
N LEU A 16 -19.83 22.98 8.08
CA LEU A 16 -19.92 21.57 7.67
C LEU A 16 -20.09 21.45 6.16
N GLN A 17 -20.94 22.26 5.53
CA GLN A 17 -21.11 22.26 4.07
C GLN A 17 -19.84 22.65 3.34
N LYS A 18 -19.11 23.66 3.83
CA LYS A 18 -17.80 24.04 3.26
C LYS A 18 -16.77 22.92 3.40
N GLN A 19 -16.73 22.24 4.56
CA GLN A 19 -15.86 21.08 4.77
C GLN A 19 -16.24 19.90 3.86
N LEU A 20 -17.54 19.68 3.63
CA LEU A 20 -18.05 18.63 2.74
C LEU A 20 -17.78 18.94 1.26
N ASP A 21 -17.88 20.20 0.84
CA ASP A 21 -17.59 20.59 -0.54
C ASP A 21 -16.10 20.55 -0.87
N LEU A 22 -15.25 20.92 0.09
CA LEU A 22 -13.80 20.71 -0.03
C LEU A 22 -13.47 19.23 -0.08
N LEU A 23 -14.05 18.42 0.82
CA LEU A 23 -13.84 16.98 0.81
C LEU A 23 -14.35 16.34 -0.48
N LYS A 24 -15.47 16.79 -1.05
CA LYS A 24 -15.97 16.31 -2.35
C LYS A 24 -15.03 16.68 -3.50
N LYS A 25 -14.50 17.90 -3.51
CA LYS A 25 -13.47 18.31 -4.49
C LYS A 25 -12.20 17.49 -4.37
N ASP A 26 -11.69 17.32 -3.17
CA ASP A 26 -10.49 16.52 -2.91
C ASP A 26 -10.76 15.03 -3.15
N SER A 27 -11.99 14.58 -2.93
CA SER A 27 -12.37 13.17 -3.10
C SER A 27 -12.22 12.69 -4.53
N GLU A 28 -12.27 13.56 -5.54
CA GLU A 28 -12.12 13.13 -6.93
C GLU A 28 -10.72 12.51 -7.17
N ASP A 29 -9.68 13.09 -6.57
CA ASP A 29 -8.32 12.58 -6.68
C ASP A 29 -8.06 11.44 -5.68
N TRP A 30 -8.63 11.50 -4.47
CA TRP A 30 -8.58 10.38 -3.53
C TRP A 30 -9.35 9.15 -4.01
N VAL A 31 -10.39 9.30 -4.83
CA VAL A 31 -11.11 8.20 -5.47
C VAL A 31 -10.26 7.56 -6.56
N LYS A 32 -9.50 8.34 -7.34
CA LYS A 32 -8.55 7.81 -8.33
C LYS A 32 -7.41 7.04 -7.65
N VAL A 33 -6.80 7.63 -6.62
CA VAL A 33 -5.72 6.99 -5.86
C VAL A 33 -6.23 5.79 -5.07
N GLY A 34 -7.36 5.94 -4.37
CA GLY A 34 -8.02 4.87 -3.63
C GLY A 34 -8.43 3.71 -4.54
N GLY A 35 -8.97 4.02 -5.73
CA GLY A 35 -9.29 3.04 -6.76
C GLY A 35 -8.06 2.27 -7.25
N ALA A 36 -6.94 2.97 -7.51
CA ALA A 36 -5.69 2.35 -7.92
C ALA A 36 -5.11 1.41 -6.83
N VAL A 37 -5.16 1.82 -5.56
CA VAL A 37 -4.71 0.99 -4.43
C VAL A 37 -5.59 -0.27 -4.29
N VAL A 38 -6.91 -0.12 -4.37
CA VAL A 38 -7.84 -1.26 -4.28
C VAL A 38 -7.63 -2.23 -5.45
N ALA A 39 -7.55 -1.73 -6.68
CA ALA A 39 -7.29 -2.54 -7.86
C ALA A 39 -5.93 -3.27 -7.77
N GLY A 40 -4.88 -2.57 -7.32
CA GLY A 40 -3.56 -3.14 -7.08
C GLY A 40 -3.58 -4.23 -6.00
N GLY A 41 -4.32 -3.99 -4.91
CA GLY A 41 -4.53 -4.96 -3.83
C GLY A 41 -5.23 -6.25 -4.31
N LEU A 42 -6.28 -6.10 -5.11
CA LEU A 42 -7.00 -7.24 -5.70
C LEU A 42 -6.12 -8.04 -6.66
N LEU A 43 -5.34 -7.35 -7.50
CA LEU A 43 -4.41 -8.00 -8.44
C LEU A 43 -3.31 -8.77 -7.68
N ALA A 44 -2.69 -8.14 -6.68
CA ALA A 44 -1.66 -8.78 -5.86
C ALA A 44 -2.23 -10.00 -5.12
N TYR A 45 -3.44 -9.90 -4.56
CA TYR A 45 -4.13 -11.00 -3.90
C TYR A 45 -4.36 -12.18 -4.86
N ALA A 46 -4.85 -11.92 -6.08
CA ALA A 46 -5.09 -12.96 -7.08
C ALA A 46 -3.80 -13.71 -7.45
N ILE A 47 -2.71 -12.98 -7.66
CA ILE A 47 -1.39 -13.57 -7.97
C ILE A 47 -0.91 -14.46 -6.82
N VAL A 48 -0.98 -13.97 -5.57
CA VAL A 48 -0.56 -14.73 -4.38
C VAL A 48 -1.41 -15.98 -4.19
N LYS A 49 -2.73 -15.89 -4.40
CA LYS A 49 -3.66 -17.02 -4.29
C LYS A 49 -3.31 -18.11 -5.32
N LEU A 50 -3.05 -17.72 -6.58
CA LEU A 50 -2.65 -18.66 -7.63
C LEU A 50 -1.29 -19.31 -7.33
N ALA A 51 -0.31 -18.52 -6.85
CA ALA A 51 1.01 -19.01 -6.50
C ALA A 51 0.97 -20.02 -5.34
N LYS A 52 0.16 -19.75 -4.30
CA LYS A 52 -0.07 -20.70 -3.19
C LYS A 52 -0.68 -22.00 -3.69
N GLY A 53 -1.72 -21.95 -4.52
CA GLY A 53 -2.34 -23.16 -5.08
C GLY A 53 -1.37 -24.04 -5.89
N LYS A 54 -0.46 -23.44 -6.65
CA LYS A 54 0.60 -24.18 -7.36
C LYS A 54 1.58 -24.88 -6.41
N LYS A 55 1.95 -24.24 -5.29
CA LYS A 55 2.85 -24.83 -4.30
C LYS A 55 2.21 -26.04 -3.61
N THR A 56 0.93 -25.94 -3.24
CA THR A 56 0.20 -27.06 -2.64
C THR A 56 0.13 -28.26 -3.57
N LYS A 57 -0.17 -28.05 -4.87
CA LYS A 57 -0.17 -29.13 -5.87
C LYS A 57 1.20 -29.79 -6.04
N LYS A 58 2.29 -29.02 -5.96
CA LYS A 58 3.65 -29.57 -6.04
C LYS A 58 3.99 -30.41 -4.81
N ASN A 59 3.60 -29.95 -3.62
CA ASN A 59 3.82 -30.70 -2.37
C ASN A 59 3.03 -32.02 -2.39
N LEU A 60 1.77 -32.01 -2.83
CA LEU A 60 0.97 -33.23 -2.97
C LEU A 60 1.59 -34.24 -3.94
N LYS A 61 2.05 -33.77 -5.11
CA LYS A 61 2.76 -34.64 -6.07
C LYS A 61 4.06 -35.21 -5.51
N ALA A 62 4.80 -34.43 -4.73
CA ALA A 62 6.03 -34.91 -4.11
C ALA A 62 5.74 -36.02 -3.08
N LEU A 63 4.69 -35.85 -2.27
CA LEU A 63 4.25 -36.87 -1.32
C LEU A 63 3.80 -38.15 -2.03
N GLU A 64 3.01 -38.03 -3.10
CA GLU A 64 2.52 -39.17 -3.90
C GLU A 64 3.67 -39.98 -4.54
N VAL A 65 4.71 -39.30 -5.06
CA VAL A 65 5.90 -39.97 -5.63
C VAL A 65 6.71 -40.67 -4.53
N LEU A 66 6.90 -40.02 -3.38
CA LEU A 66 7.62 -40.60 -2.24
C LEU A 66 6.90 -41.81 -1.65
N GLU A 67 5.57 -41.80 -1.61
CA GLU A 67 4.76 -42.94 -1.19
C GLU A 67 4.87 -44.11 -2.18
N ARG A 68 4.80 -43.82 -3.48
CA ARG A 68 4.95 -44.81 -4.55
C ARG A 68 6.32 -45.50 -4.54
N GLU A 69 7.37 -44.78 -4.16
CA GLU A 69 8.74 -45.30 -4.05
C GLU A 69 9.04 -45.92 -2.67
N GLY A 70 8.10 -45.90 -1.72
CA GLY A 70 8.29 -46.43 -0.37
C GLY A 70 9.27 -45.63 0.48
N LEU A 71 9.56 -44.38 0.10
CA LEU A 71 10.51 -43.48 0.76
C LEU A 71 9.81 -42.45 1.67
N LEU A 72 8.48 -42.52 1.78
CA LEU A 72 7.71 -41.62 2.62
C LEU A 72 7.92 -41.95 4.10
N THR A 73 8.72 -41.12 4.78
CA THR A 73 8.88 -41.16 6.24
C THR A 73 8.14 -39.98 6.88
N GLU A 74 7.68 -40.18 8.12
CA GLU A 74 6.94 -39.16 8.88
C GLU A 74 7.76 -37.85 9.06
N GLU A 75 9.09 -37.94 9.06
CA GLU A 75 10.00 -36.79 9.12
C GLU A 75 10.05 -36.02 7.79
N LEU A 76 10.08 -36.73 6.65
CA LEU A 76 10.05 -36.15 5.30
C LEU A 76 8.71 -35.47 5.01
N GLU A 77 7.60 -36.10 5.40
CA GLU A 77 6.26 -35.51 5.31
C GLU A 77 6.19 -34.19 6.09
N LYS A 78 6.67 -34.18 7.34
CA LYS A 78 6.73 -32.96 8.15
C LYS A 78 7.60 -31.89 7.51
N LYS A 79 8.77 -32.22 6.95
CA LYS A 79 9.65 -31.23 6.29
C LYS A 79 9.08 -30.66 4.99
N ILE A 80 8.33 -31.45 4.21
CA ILE A 80 7.72 -31.00 2.94
C ILE A 80 6.49 -30.13 3.21
N THR A 81 5.76 -30.42 4.29
CA THR A 81 4.50 -29.76 4.63
C THR A 81 4.72 -28.50 5.48
N GLN A 82 5.80 -28.43 6.26
CA GLN A 82 6.08 -27.29 7.11
C GLN A 82 6.66 -26.08 6.34
N PRO A 83 6.21 -24.85 6.65
CA PRO A 83 6.76 -23.65 6.05
C PRO A 83 8.18 -23.38 6.57
N LYS A 84 9.20 -23.61 5.74
CA LYS A 84 10.59 -23.25 6.04
C LYS A 84 10.75 -21.73 6.09
N LYS A 85 10.90 -21.17 7.30
CA LYS A 85 11.18 -19.74 7.50
C LYS A 85 12.69 -19.50 7.28
N SER A 86 13.04 -18.70 6.28
CA SER A 86 14.41 -18.22 6.09
C SER A 86 14.56 -16.92 6.86
N THR A 87 15.26 -16.95 8.00
CA THR A 87 15.42 -15.80 8.91
C THR A 87 16.59 -14.91 8.52
N PHE A 88 17.55 -15.40 7.73
CA PHE A 88 18.82 -14.72 7.46
C PHE A 88 18.78 -13.63 6.39
N TRP A 89 17.65 -13.46 5.68
CA TRP A 89 17.55 -12.46 4.63
C TRP A 89 16.22 -11.71 4.73
N PRO A 90 16.19 -10.37 4.58
CA PRO A 90 14.95 -9.60 4.61
C PRO A 90 13.96 -10.21 3.63
N SER A 91 12.71 -10.31 4.05
CA SER A 91 11.67 -10.88 3.21
C SER A 91 11.55 -10.08 1.92
N LEU A 92 11.10 -10.72 0.85
CA LEU A 92 10.91 -10.05 -0.43
C LEU A 92 10.01 -8.81 -0.29
N SER A 93 9.02 -8.85 0.60
CA SER A 93 8.15 -7.70 0.89
C SER A 93 8.89 -6.55 1.57
N GLN A 94 9.78 -6.83 2.52
CA GLN A 94 10.62 -5.79 3.15
C GLN A 94 11.53 -5.12 2.11
N ARG A 95 12.10 -5.88 1.18
CA ARG A 95 12.92 -5.33 0.08
C ARG A 95 12.12 -4.45 -0.87
N LEU A 96 10.94 -4.92 -1.27
CA LEU A 96 10.05 -4.16 -2.15
C LEU A 96 9.55 -2.88 -1.46
N LEU A 97 9.29 -2.91 -0.15
CA LEU A 97 8.95 -1.72 0.62
C LEU A 97 10.08 -0.70 0.63
N ILE A 98 11.30 -1.13 0.93
CA ILE A 98 12.48 -0.24 0.95
C ILE A 98 12.72 0.35 -0.44
N LEU A 99 12.67 -0.48 -1.48
CA LEU A 99 12.83 -0.03 -2.87
C LEU A 99 11.72 0.95 -3.28
N GLY A 100 10.47 0.64 -2.93
CA GLY A 100 9.31 1.49 -3.20
C GLY A 100 9.41 2.84 -2.51
N LEU A 101 9.83 2.86 -1.23
CA LEU A 101 10.10 4.09 -0.48
C LEU A 101 11.25 4.89 -1.09
N ALA A 102 12.33 4.24 -1.53
CA ALA A 102 13.45 4.91 -2.17
C ALA A 102 13.05 5.55 -3.51
N LEU A 103 12.28 4.83 -4.34
CA LEU A 103 11.73 5.35 -5.60
C LEU A 103 10.74 6.49 -5.36
N ALA A 104 9.85 6.35 -4.39
CA ALA A 104 8.91 7.39 -4.01
C ALA A 104 9.65 8.63 -3.51
N LYS A 105 10.69 8.45 -2.68
CA LYS A 105 11.58 9.53 -2.22
C LYS A 105 12.18 10.29 -3.41
N GLU A 106 12.70 9.58 -4.40
CA GLU A 106 13.33 10.21 -5.56
C GLU A 106 12.33 10.98 -6.45
N LYS A 107 11.10 10.48 -6.59
CA LYS A 107 10.12 11.02 -7.53
C LYS A 107 9.16 12.06 -6.95
N TYR A 108 8.76 11.90 -5.69
CA TYR A 108 7.73 12.74 -5.07
C TYR A 108 8.29 13.60 -3.93
N PHE A 109 9.33 13.13 -3.23
CA PHE A 109 9.88 13.87 -2.10
C PHE A 109 10.97 14.88 -2.47
N LYS A 110 11.46 14.89 -3.73
CA LYS A 110 12.30 16.02 -4.19
C LYS A 110 11.51 17.31 -4.13
N ASP A 111 10.31 17.34 -4.68
CA ASP A 111 9.49 18.57 -4.71
C ASP A 111 8.93 18.97 -3.34
N LEU A 112 8.75 18.01 -2.41
CA LEU A 112 8.22 18.27 -1.06
C LEU A 112 9.27 18.76 -0.05
N PHE A 113 10.53 18.38 -0.21
CA PHE A 113 11.63 18.88 0.64
C PHE A 113 12.44 20.01 0.00
N THR A 114 12.09 20.39 -1.23
CA THR A 114 12.58 21.59 -1.90
C THR A 114 11.44 22.63 -1.91
N SER A 115 11.01 23.06 -0.73
CA SER A 115 10.14 24.25 -0.64
C SER A 115 10.97 25.49 -1.02
N PRO A 116 10.38 26.50 -1.70
CA PRO A 116 11.12 27.56 -2.35
C PRO A 116 11.61 28.56 -1.31
N GLU A 117 12.92 28.60 -1.06
CA GLU A 117 13.53 29.65 -0.24
C GLU A 117 14.56 30.45 -1.04
N SER A 118 14.40 30.55 -2.37
CA SER A 118 15.39 31.22 -3.20
C SER A 118 14.83 31.98 -4.41
N ASP A 119 13.61 32.49 -4.35
CA ASP A 119 13.06 33.34 -5.42
C ASP A 119 12.39 34.62 -4.88
N GLU A 120 13.07 35.39 -4.02
CA GLU A 120 12.70 36.82 -3.80
C GLU A 120 13.86 37.83 -3.88
N GLU A 121 15.12 37.42 -4.08
CA GLU A 121 16.23 38.37 -4.29
C GLU A 121 16.76 38.31 -5.73
N GLN A 122 15.95 38.73 -6.72
CA GLN A 122 16.47 39.17 -8.04
C GLN A 122 15.40 39.77 -8.97
N LYS A 123 14.57 40.69 -8.47
CA LYS A 123 13.79 41.60 -9.34
C LYS A 123 13.76 43.02 -8.79
N GLU A 124 14.92 43.56 -8.43
CA GLU A 124 15.07 45.02 -8.26
C GLU A 124 16.51 45.46 -8.60
N SER A 125 17.01 45.03 -9.76
CA SER A 125 18.12 45.70 -10.43
C SER A 125 17.97 45.47 -11.93
N HIS A 126 17.86 46.55 -12.69
CA HIS A 126 17.57 46.61 -14.12
C HIS A 126 16.08 46.59 -14.52
N ARG A 127 15.39 47.72 -14.33
CA ARG A 127 15.06 48.60 -15.47
C ARG A 127 14.68 50.00 -15.02
#